data_AF-A0A961D6F3-F1
#
_entry.id   AF-A0A961D6F3-F1
#
_cell.length_a   1.000
_cell.length_b   1.000
_cell.length_c   1.000
_cell.angle_alpha   90.00
_cell.angle_beta   90.00
_cell.angle_gamma   90.00
#
_symmetry.space_group_name_H-M   'P 1'
#
loop_
_entity.id
_entity.type
_entity.pdbx_description
1 polymer ?
#
loop_
_entity_poly.entity_id
_entity_poly.type
_entity_poly.pdbx_seq_one_letter_code
_entity_poly.pdbx_strand_id
1 'polypeptide(L)'
;MNLFQEANALTRRRFFTNGSHLLGGAALSSLFCQSLQAAMSHKASGPHFAPKAKRVIYLHMVGGPSQIDLFDYKPEMQKWYDKDLPDSVRQGQRLTTMTSGQARFPIAPSKFQFSAAGQCGMMMNTELLPNLAKKADEICWMRSLHTEAINHEPAITAMQTGNQITGRPCLGSWASYGLGSANENLPTFVVLVATPTNREQEQAISARLWSSGYLPGEHAGVSFRSKGDPILYINNPPGVPDSVRKRTIDGLNALNELNYQQFADPETATRIQQYEMAFRMQASVPELTDLSKESEATMKLYGDDVRKPGSFANSVLMA
;
A
#
# COMPACT_ATOMS: atom_id res chain seq x y z
N MET A 1 -52.10 7.21 44.05
CA MET A 1 -50.64 7.26 44.29
C MET A 1 -50.34 8.64 44.85
N ASN A 2 -49.79 8.73 46.06
CA ASN A 2 -49.75 9.97 46.85
C ASN A 2 -48.53 10.83 46.45
N LEU A 3 -48.75 12.03 45.91
CA LEU A 3 -47.71 12.99 45.49
C LEU A 3 -46.73 13.36 46.62
N PHE A 4 -47.12 13.21 47.89
CA PHE A 4 -46.23 13.42 49.04
C PHE A 4 -45.21 12.28 49.27
N GLN A 5 -45.40 11.09 48.68
CA GLN A 5 -44.42 10.00 48.76
C GLN A 5 -43.30 10.13 47.72
N GLU A 6 -43.55 10.74 46.56
CA GLU A 6 -42.50 10.99 45.55
C GLU A 6 -41.53 12.12 45.95
N ALA A 7 -42.03 13.16 46.62
CA ALA A 7 -41.17 14.25 47.11
C ALA A 7 -40.16 13.77 48.19
N ASN A 8 -40.50 12.74 48.97
CA ASN A 8 -39.61 12.13 49.96
C ASN A 8 -38.60 11.11 49.36
N ALA A 9 -38.72 10.75 48.07
CA ALA A 9 -37.83 9.79 47.42
C ALA A 9 -36.51 10.41 46.89
N LEU A 10 -36.43 11.74 46.86
CA LEU A 10 -35.24 12.52 46.49
C LEU A 10 -34.47 12.95 47.74
N THR A 11 -33.90 11.97 48.45
CA THR A 11 -32.94 12.29 49.50
C THR A 11 -31.68 12.90 48.88
N ARG A 12 -31.05 13.87 49.58
CA ARG A 12 -29.78 14.51 49.18
C ARG A 12 -28.74 13.48 48.73
N ARG A 13 -28.66 12.35 49.43
CA ARG A 13 -27.78 11.23 49.11
C ARG A 13 -28.08 10.61 47.75
N ARG A 14 -29.34 10.37 47.41
CA ARG A 14 -29.77 9.79 46.12
C ARG A 14 -29.56 10.76 44.95
N PHE A 15 -29.76 12.06 45.18
CA PHE A 15 -29.42 13.11 44.22
C PHE A 15 -27.91 13.15 43.93
N PHE A 16 -27.07 13.10 44.95
CA PHE A 16 -25.61 13.05 44.76
C PHE A 16 -25.11 11.71 44.22
N THR A 17 -25.74 10.57 44.55
CA THR A 17 -25.39 9.26 44.00
C THR A 17 -25.71 9.19 42.50
N ASN A 18 -26.94 9.54 42.10
CA ASN A 18 -27.35 9.52 40.69
C ASN A 18 -26.76 10.69 39.88
N GLY A 19 -26.44 11.80 40.54
CA GLY A 19 -25.85 12.99 39.92
C GLY A 19 -24.32 13.03 39.92
N SER A 20 -23.65 12.10 40.59
CA SER A 20 -22.18 12.06 40.73
C SER A 20 -21.45 12.02 39.38
N HIS A 21 -22.09 11.40 38.39
CA HIS A 21 -21.57 11.31 37.03
C HIS A 21 -22.10 12.39 36.09
N LEU A 22 -22.96 13.33 36.54
CA LEU A 22 -23.50 14.38 35.67
C LEU A 22 -22.44 15.42 35.32
N LEU A 23 -21.63 15.84 36.28
CA LEU A 23 -20.51 16.74 36.01
C LEU A 23 -19.43 16.04 35.19
N GLY A 24 -19.14 14.77 35.50
CA GLY A 24 -18.23 13.94 34.72
C GLY A 24 -18.73 13.76 33.28
N GLY A 25 -20.00 13.43 33.09
CA GLY A 25 -20.64 13.26 31.78
C GLY A 25 -20.82 14.57 31.02
N ALA A 26 -21.07 15.69 31.69
CA ALA A 26 -21.09 17.01 31.06
C ALA A 26 -19.68 17.48 30.65
N ALA A 27 -18.66 17.21 31.47
CA ALA A 27 -17.27 17.47 31.12
C ALA A 27 -16.82 16.57 29.96
N LEU A 28 -17.14 15.27 30.03
CA LEU A 28 -16.87 14.29 28.97
C LEU A 28 -17.61 14.67 27.69
N SER A 29 -18.89 15.04 27.75
CA SER A 29 -19.63 15.58 26.61
C SER A 29 -19.06 16.89 26.12
N SER A 30 -18.55 17.79 26.96
CA SER A 30 -17.95 19.04 26.46
C SER A 30 -16.64 18.79 25.72
N LEU A 31 -15.82 17.85 26.22
CA LEU A 31 -14.57 17.41 25.59
C LEU A 31 -14.86 16.61 24.31
N PHE A 32 -15.83 15.69 24.34
CA PHE A 32 -16.21 14.88 23.19
C PHE A 32 -17.09 15.61 22.19
N CYS A 33 -17.85 16.64 22.57
CA CYS A 33 -18.69 17.39 21.65
C CYS A 33 -17.83 18.30 20.76
N GLN A 34 -16.70 18.81 21.27
CA GLN A 34 -15.68 19.44 20.41
C GLN A 34 -15.04 18.44 19.45
N SER A 35 -14.73 17.20 19.89
CA SER A 35 -14.20 16.17 18.99
C SER A 35 -15.26 15.60 18.02
N LEU A 36 -16.52 15.52 18.42
CA LEU A 36 -17.66 15.05 17.61
C LEU A 36 -18.11 16.13 16.63
N GLN A 37 -18.05 17.41 16.98
CA GLN A 37 -18.27 18.51 16.02
C GLN A 37 -17.09 18.63 15.06
N ALA A 38 -15.85 18.37 15.49
CA ALA A 38 -14.73 18.22 14.57
C ALA A 38 -14.92 17.00 13.64
N ALA A 39 -15.42 15.86 14.15
CA ALA A 39 -15.72 14.67 13.36
C ALA A 39 -16.91 14.86 12.40
N MET A 40 -17.95 15.60 12.79
CA MET A 40 -19.11 15.92 11.94
C MET A 40 -18.84 17.08 10.96
N SER A 41 -17.94 18.00 11.30
CA SER A 41 -17.42 19.03 10.40
C SER A 41 -16.41 18.47 9.39
N HIS A 42 -15.90 17.25 9.60
CA HIS A 42 -15.07 16.53 8.64
C HIS A 42 -15.87 15.76 7.58
N LYS A 43 -16.99 16.32 7.11
CA LYS A 43 -17.22 16.32 5.65
C LYS A 43 -16.25 17.31 4.99
N ALA A 44 -14.95 17.14 5.22
CA ALA A 44 -13.97 17.64 4.27
C ALA A 44 -14.07 16.69 3.07
N SER A 45 -15.04 16.96 2.18
CA SER A 45 -15.24 16.18 0.97
C SER A 45 -14.10 16.47 0.01
N GLY A 46 -12.99 15.78 0.21
CA GLY A 46 -11.83 15.82 -0.67
C GLY A 46 -10.58 16.44 -0.03
N PRO A 47 -9.45 16.27 -0.71
CA PRO A 47 -8.15 16.68 -0.21
C PRO A 47 -8.04 18.20 -0.01
N HIS A 48 -7.13 18.60 0.89
CA HIS A 48 -6.85 20.02 1.19
C HIS A 48 -6.49 20.84 -0.07
N PHE A 49 -5.92 20.18 -1.08
CA PHE A 49 -5.63 20.76 -2.38
C PHE A 49 -6.24 19.89 -3.47
N ALA A 50 -6.73 20.51 -4.54
CA ALA A 50 -7.19 19.78 -5.72
C ALA A 50 -6.02 18.94 -6.29
N PRO A 51 -6.19 17.61 -6.43
CA PRO A 51 -5.12 16.75 -6.89
C PRO A 51 -4.83 17.01 -8.37
N LYS A 52 -3.55 17.19 -8.71
CA LYS A 52 -3.10 17.30 -10.11
C LYS A 52 -2.93 15.93 -10.77
N ALA A 53 -2.53 14.93 -9.98
CA ALA A 53 -2.40 13.55 -10.44
C ALA A 53 -3.75 12.83 -10.33
N LYS A 54 -4.14 12.10 -11.38
CA LYS A 54 -5.37 11.29 -11.40
C LYS A 54 -5.13 9.83 -11.04
N ARG A 55 -3.93 9.31 -11.34
CA ARG A 55 -3.53 7.92 -11.15
C ARG A 55 -2.06 7.89 -10.75
N VAL A 56 -1.71 6.97 -9.86
CA VAL A 56 -0.33 6.74 -9.42
C VAL A 56 -0.03 5.26 -9.59
N ILE A 57 0.93 4.95 -10.46
CA ILE A 57 1.46 3.60 -10.64
C ILE A 57 2.84 3.56 -9.99
N TYR A 58 3.00 2.70 -8.99
CA TYR A 58 4.27 2.50 -8.29
C TYR A 58 4.79 1.09 -8.55
N LEU A 59 5.97 1.00 -9.15
CA LEU A 59 6.64 -0.26 -9.44
C LEU A 59 7.78 -0.48 -8.47
N HIS A 60 7.64 -1.47 -7.60
CA HIS A 60 8.69 -1.87 -6.67
C HIS A 60 9.38 -3.15 -7.16
N MET A 61 10.61 -3.01 -7.64
CA MET A 61 11.37 -4.09 -8.29
C MET A 61 12.14 -4.94 -7.29
N VAL A 62 11.45 -5.78 -6.50
CA VAL A 62 12.10 -6.70 -5.55
C VAL A 62 12.98 -7.68 -6.32
N GLY A 63 14.27 -7.73 -5.98
CA GLY A 63 15.25 -8.57 -6.70
C GLY A 63 15.56 -8.08 -8.12
N GLY A 64 15.19 -6.84 -8.46
CA GLY A 64 15.54 -6.21 -9.72
C GLY A 64 17.04 -5.94 -9.87
N PRO A 65 17.49 -5.55 -11.08
CA PRO A 65 18.89 -5.27 -11.33
C PRO A 65 19.41 -4.10 -10.46
N SER A 66 20.70 -4.15 -10.12
CA SER A 66 21.33 -3.16 -9.25
C SER A 66 21.35 -1.76 -9.85
N GLN A 67 21.16 -0.73 -9.04
CA GLN A 67 21.18 0.66 -9.51
C GLN A 67 22.52 1.05 -10.16
N ILE A 68 23.64 0.48 -9.70
CA ILE A 68 24.98 0.75 -10.25
C ILE A 68 25.19 0.13 -11.64
N ASP A 69 24.33 -0.82 -12.03
CA ASP A 69 24.33 -1.45 -13.36
C ASP A 69 23.36 -0.75 -14.32
N LEU A 70 22.42 0.04 -13.81
CA LEU A 70 21.34 0.65 -14.60
C LEU A 70 21.47 2.17 -14.73
N PHE A 71 21.54 2.89 -13.60
CA PHE A 71 21.28 4.34 -13.54
C PHE A 71 22.34 5.14 -12.78
N ASP A 72 23.20 4.48 -12.00
CA ASP A 72 24.17 5.13 -11.14
C ASP A 72 25.60 4.90 -11.64
N TYR A 73 26.00 5.69 -12.63
CA TYR A 73 27.34 5.61 -13.21
C TYR A 73 28.43 5.97 -12.18
N LYS A 74 29.29 5.00 -11.85
CA LYS A 74 30.43 5.13 -10.93
C LYS A 74 31.78 4.81 -11.62
N PRO A 75 32.31 5.70 -12.48
CA PRO A 75 33.52 5.41 -13.27
C PRO A 75 34.74 5.05 -12.43
N GLU A 76 34.90 5.69 -11.26
CA GLU A 76 36.04 5.47 -10.38
C GLU A 76 36.10 4.03 -9.82
N MET A 77 34.98 3.31 -9.72
CA MET A 77 34.96 1.93 -9.20
C MET A 77 35.83 0.98 -10.02
N GLN A 78 36.08 1.26 -11.30
CA GLN A 78 36.96 0.45 -12.15
C GLN A 78 38.40 0.43 -11.62
N LYS A 79 38.89 1.55 -11.08
CA LYS A 79 40.23 1.64 -10.47
C LYS A 79 40.33 0.86 -9.15
N TRP A 80 39.19 0.47 -8.59
CA TRP A 80 39.07 -0.27 -7.34
C TRP A 80 38.71 -1.74 -7.56
N TYR A 81 38.59 -2.19 -8.81
CA TYR A 81 38.26 -3.59 -9.09
C TYR A 81 39.22 -4.56 -8.39
N ASP A 82 38.64 -5.57 -7.74
CA ASP A 82 39.32 -6.62 -6.97
C ASP A 82 40.19 -6.13 -5.78
N LYS A 83 40.14 -4.83 -5.47
CA LYS A 83 40.64 -4.30 -4.20
C LYS A 83 39.60 -4.52 -3.12
N ASP A 84 40.05 -4.80 -1.90
CA ASP A 84 39.15 -4.92 -0.76
C ASP A 84 38.53 -3.57 -0.40
N LEU A 85 37.28 -3.63 0.06
CA LEU A 85 36.52 -2.48 0.54
C LEU A 85 37.32 -1.74 1.64
N PRO A 86 37.72 -0.48 1.42
CA PRO A 86 38.59 0.22 2.36
C PRO A 86 37.89 0.50 3.69
N ASP A 87 38.66 0.48 4.78
CA ASP A 87 38.16 0.74 6.14
C ASP A 87 37.49 2.10 6.27
N SER A 88 37.94 3.10 5.49
CA SER A 88 37.36 4.45 5.45
C SER A 88 35.91 4.47 4.97
N VAL A 89 35.49 3.48 4.16
CA VAL A 89 34.12 3.28 3.71
C VAL A 89 33.40 2.28 4.61
N ARG A 90 34.10 1.20 5.01
CA ARG A 90 33.55 0.13 5.84
C ARG A 90 33.04 0.65 7.18
N GLN A 91 33.83 1.49 7.85
CA GLN A 91 33.49 2.16 9.13
C GLN A 91 32.79 1.27 10.18
N GLY A 92 33.12 -0.03 10.23
CA GLY A 92 32.47 -0.99 11.13
C GLY A 92 30.99 -1.27 10.84
N GLN A 93 30.45 -0.89 9.67
CA GLN A 93 29.07 -1.13 9.28
C GLN A 93 28.68 -2.60 9.42
N ARG A 94 27.44 -2.88 9.83
CA ARG A 94 26.94 -4.24 10.00
C ARG A 94 26.97 -5.00 8.65
N LEU A 95 27.42 -6.27 8.67
CA LEU A 95 27.29 -7.17 7.52
C LEU A 95 26.05 -8.02 7.66
N THR A 96 25.56 -8.49 6.51
CA THR A 96 24.58 -9.56 6.50
C THR A 96 25.25 -10.86 6.90
N THR A 97 24.47 -11.82 7.40
CA THR A 97 24.98 -13.15 7.75
C THR A 97 25.57 -13.88 6.54
N MET A 98 25.17 -13.51 5.32
CA MET A 98 25.65 -14.10 4.07
C MET A 98 27.08 -13.66 3.72
N THR A 99 27.50 -12.48 4.17
CA THR A 99 28.82 -11.91 3.85
C THR A 99 29.73 -11.79 5.06
N SER A 100 29.22 -11.90 6.29
CA SER A 100 30.02 -11.76 7.52
C SER A 100 31.17 -12.76 7.67
N GLY A 101 31.08 -13.92 7.02
CA GLY A 101 32.12 -14.95 7.01
C GLY A 101 33.12 -14.84 5.85
N GLN A 102 32.98 -13.84 4.97
CA GLN A 102 33.91 -13.67 3.86
C GLN A 102 35.27 -13.20 4.36
N ALA A 103 36.35 -13.82 3.85
CA ALA A 103 37.71 -13.42 4.18
C ALA A 103 38.10 -12.05 3.56
N ARG A 104 37.46 -11.68 2.46
CA ARG A 104 37.72 -10.51 1.64
C ARG A 104 36.41 -9.92 1.13
N PHE A 105 36.41 -8.61 0.89
CA PHE A 105 35.26 -7.85 0.37
C PHE A 105 35.67 -7.12 -0.91
N PRO A 106 35.93 -7.85 -2.00
CA PRO A 106 36.43 -7.25 -3.24
C PRO A 106 35.36 -6.35 -3.86
N ILE A 107 35.79 -5.16 -4.30
CA ILE A 107 34.92 -4.22 -5.00
C ILE A 107 34.72 -4.71 -6.44
N ALA A 108 33.45 -4.84 -6.84
CA ALA A 108 33.03 -5.16 -8.19
C ALA A 108 32.35 -3.95 -8.84
N PRO A 109 32.96 -3.30 -9.85
CA PRO A 109 32.28 -2.28 -10.65
C PRO A 109 31.24 -2.91 -11.56
N SER A 110 30.34 -2.10 -12.13
CA SER A 110 29.49 -2.56 -13.22
C SER A 110 30.33 -3.05 -14.39
N LYS A 111 29.92 -4.17 -14.99
CA LYS A 111 30.50 -4.70 -16.22
C LYS A 111 29.90 -4.09 -17.49
N PHE A 112 28.81 -3.34 -17.35
CA PHE A 112 28.07 -2.79 -18.47
C PHE A 112 28.55 -1.41 -18.87
N GLN A 113 28.29 -1.03 -20.11
CA GLN A 113 28.65 0.27 -20.64
C GLN A 113 27.56 1.31 -20.34
N PHE A 114 28.00 2.51 -20.01
CA PHE A 114 27.14 3.65 -19.75
C PHE A 114 27.31 4.68 -20.86
N SER A 115 26.21 5.30 -21.27
CA SER A 115 26.23 6.43 -22.20
C SER A 115 25.26 7.52 -21.74
N ALA A 116 25.46 8.73 -22.24
CA ALA A 116 24.58 9.85 -21.95
C ALA A 116 23.26 9.68 -22.71
N ALA A 117 22.15 9.77 -21.99
CA ALA A 117 20.80 9.69 -22.52
C ALA A 117 20.04 11.01 -22.33
N GLY A 118 19.25 11.38 -23.35
CA GLY A 118 18.47 12.62 -23.35
C GLY A 118 19.32 13.90 -23.42
N GLN A 119 18.64 15.04 -23.45
CA GLN A 119 19.25 16.37 -23.40
C GLN A 119 19.80 16.70 -22.01
N CYS A 120 19.24 16.10 -20.96
CA CYS A 120 19.74 16.21 -19.59
C CYS A 120 21.09 15.51 -19.38
N GLY A 121 21.57 14.72 -20.35
CA GLY A 121 22.85 14.02 -20.28
C GLY A 121 22.90 12.95 -19.20
N MET A 122 21.76 12.32 -18.89
CA MET A 122 21.68 11.29 -17.86
C MET A 122 22.58 10.10 -18.23
N MET A 123 23.62 9.85 -17.44
CA MET A 123 24.48 8.69 -17.62
C MET A 123 23.77 7.43 -17.13
N MET A 124 23.37 6.56 -18.06
CA MET A 124 22.69 5.29 -17.77
C MET A 124 23.10 4.19 -18.74
N ASN A 125 22.71 2.96 -18.43
CA ASN A 125 22.95 1.82 -19.29
C ASN A 125 21.92 1.76 -20.42
N THR A 126 22.28 2.35 -21.56
CA THR A 126 21.40 2.42 -22.74
C THR A 126 21.30 1.11 -23.51
N GLU A 127 22.24 0.18 -23.29
CA GLU A 127 22.20 -1.15 -23.90
C GLU A 127 21.12 -2.02 -23.26
N LEU A 128 21.04 -2.02 -21.92
CA LEU A 128 20.03 -2.77 -21.18
C LEU A 128 18.66 -2.09 -21.19
N LEU A 129 18.63 -0.76 -21.24
CA LEU A 129 17.40 0.04 -21.12
C LEU A 129 17.18 0.97 -22.33
N PRO A 130 17.21 0.45 -23.58
CA PRO A 130 17.20 1.29 -24.78
C PRO A 130 15.90 2.08 -24.96
N ASN A 131 14.78 1.55 -24.46
CA ASN A 131 13.49 2.22 -24.54
C ASN A 131 13.32 3.28 -23.44
N LEU A 132 13.84 3.03 -22.24
CA LEU A 132 13.78 3.99 -21.15
C LEU A 132 14.72 5.17 -21.40
N ALA A 133 15.90 4.93 -22.00
CA ALA A 133 16.86 5.96 -22.36
C ALA A 133 16.27 7.03 -23.30
N LYS A 134 15.35 6.65 -24.21
CA LYS A 134 14.62 7.58 -25.08
C LYS A 134 13.72 8.56 -24.31
N LYS A 135 13.44 8.26 -23.05
CA LYS A 135 12.55 9.00 -22.14
C LYS A 135 13.30 9.64 -20.97
N ALA A 136 14.63 9.69 -21.03
CA ALA A 136 15.46 10.20 -19.94
C ALA A 136 15.07 11.62 -19.48
N ASP A 137 14.67 12.49 -20.41
CA ASP A 137 14.24 13.88 -20.12
C ASP A 137 12.82 13.98 -19.55
N GLU A 138 12.00 12.94 -19.69
CA GLU A 138 10.64 12.87 -19.15
C GLU A 138 10.62 12.27 -17.73
N ILE A 139 11.78 11.80 -17.23
CA ILE A 139 11.92 11.12 -15.95
C ILE A 139 12.56 12.06 -14.94
N CYS A 140 11.94 12.16 -13.76
CA CYS A 140 12.58 12.77 -12.59
C CYS A 140 13.50 11.75 -11.92
N TRP A 141 14.82 11.98 -12.01
CA TRP A 141 15.82 11.10 -11.43
C TRP A 141 16.14 11.51 -9.99
N MET A 142 15.82 10.64 -9.02
CA MET A 142 16.13 10.86 -7.61
C MET A 142 17.36 10.03 -7.19
N ARG A 143 18.51 10.70 -7.01
CA ARG A 143 19.78 10.08 -6.61
C ARG A 143 20.21 10.39 -5.17
N SER A 144 19.35 11.07 -4.41
CA SER A 144 19.57 11.48 -3.02
C SER A 144 19.09 10.45 -2.00
N LEU A 145 18.58 9.29 -2.45
CA LEU A 145 18.09 8.25 -1.56
C LEU A 145 19.24 7.61 -0.78
N HIS A 146 19.04 7.46 0.53
CA HIS A 146 19.98 6.83 1.44
C HIS A 146 19.24 5.87 2.36
N THR A 147 19.86 4.75 2.72
CA THR A 147 19.32 3.78 3.66
C THR A 147 20.45 3.14 4.46
N GLU A 148 20.16 2.85 5.71
CA GLU A 148 21.03 2.08 6.61
C GLU A 148 20.59 0.61 6.71
N ALA A 149 19.49 0.25 6.04
CA ALA A 149 18.97 -1.10 6.05
C ALA A 149 19.86 -2.03 5.22
N ILE A 150 20.46 -3.02 5.89
CA ILE A 150 21.36 -3.99 5.26
C ILE A 150 20.63 -5.22 4.68
N ASN A 151 19.39 -5.44 5.10
CA ASN A 151 18.58 -6.60 4.73
C ASN A 151 17.38 -6.14 3.88
N HIS A 152 16.91 -7.04 3.02
CA HIS A 152 15.82 -6.76 2.09
C HIS A 152 14.52 -6.33 2.79
N GLU A 153 14.01 -7.11 3.76
CA GLU A 153 12.71 -6.81 4.38
C GLU A 153 12.67 -5.45 5.11
N PRO A 154 13.67 -5.08 5.95
CA PRO A 154 13.73 -3.74 6.52
C PRO A 154 13.90 -2.63 5.47
N ALA A 155 14.66 -2.88 4.40
CA ALA A 155 14.86 -1.89 3.33
C ALA A 155 13.58 -1.64 2.53
N ILE A 156 12.83 -2.68 2.20
CA ILE A 156 11.53 -2.59 1.51
C ILE A 156 10.52 -1.89 2.42
N THR A 157 10.47 -2.26 3.71
CA THR A 157 9.60 -1.60 4.69
C THR A 157 9.93 -0.11 4.80
N ALA A 158 11.21 0.26 4.82
CA ALA A 158 11.65 1.64 4.84
C ALA A 158 11.27 2.41 3.57
N MET A 159 11.42 1.79 2.39
CA MET A 159 10.99 2.39 1.13
C MET A 159 9.48 2.63 1.08
N GLN A 160 8.70 1.67 1.57
CA GLN A 160 7.23 1.73 1.55
C GLN A 160 6.67 2.67 2.60
N THR A 161 7.25 2.71 3.81
CA THR A 161 6.63 3.35 4.99
C THR A 161 7.47 4.46 5.63
N GLY A 162 8.69 4.70 5.13
CA GLY A 162 9.66 5.61 5.72
C GLY A 162 10.28 5.11 7.03
N ASN A 163 10.12 3.84 7.38
CA ASN A 163 10.70 3.24 8.58
C ASN A 163 11.07 1.77 8.36
N GLN A 164 12.17 1.31 8.95
CA GLN A 164 12.56 -0.11 8.90
C GLN A 164 11.63 -1.01 9.74
N ILE A 165 10.87 -0.42 10.68
CA ILE A 165 9.90 -1.11 11.51
C ILE A 165 8.50 -0.96 10.91
N THR A 166 7.79 -2.09 10.75
CA THR A 166 6.42 -2.15 10.22
C THR A 166 5.41 -1.44 11.13
N GLY A 167 4.26 -1.03 10.57
CA GLY A 167 3.12 -0.47 11.32
C GLY A 167 2.81 0.99 10.97
N ARG A 168 3.66 1.62 10.16
CA ARG A 168 3.36 2.92 9.54
C ARG A 168 2.59 2.74 8.23
N PRO A 169 1.75 3.72 7.84
CA PRO A 169 1.07 3.69 6.56
C PRO A 169 2.09 3.68 5.41
N CYS A 170 1.85 2.82 4.43
CA CYS A 170 2.68 2.77 3.23
C CYS A 170 2.39 3.94 2.27
N LEU A 171 3.27 4.13 1.27
CA LEU A 171 3.13 5.14 0.23
C LEU A 171 1.76 5.07 -0.48
N GLY A 172 1.30 3.86 -0.80
CA GLY A 172 -0.01 3.66 -1.44
C GLY A 172 -1.18 4.06 -0.55
N SER A 173 -1.10 3.83 0.76
CA SER A 173 -2.11 4.27 1.72
C SER A 173 -2.14 5.79 1.87
N TRP A 174 -0.96 6.45 1.87
CA TRP A 174 -0.89 7.90 1.83
C TRP A 174 -1.45 8.49 0.53
N ALA A 175 -1.18 7.85 -0.60
CA ALA A 175 -1.76 8.26 -1.88
C ALA A 175 -3.29 8.09 -1.88
N SER A 176 -3.80 6.98 -1.35
CA SER A 176 -5.24 6.74 -1.20
C SER A 176 -5.90 7.79 -0.31
N TYR A 177 -5.32 8.06 0.86
CA TYR A 177 -5.83 9.08 1.79
C TYR A 177 -5.76 10.49 1.20
N GLY A 178 -4.64 10.83 0.55
CA GLY A 178 -4.37 12.18 0.04
C GLY A 178 -5.01 12.51 -1.31
N LEU A 179 -5.32 11.52 -2.15
CA LEU A 179 -5.98 11.74 -3.44
C LEU A 179 -7.49 11.46 -3.38
N GLY A 180 -7.93 10.65 -2.41
CA GLY A 180 -9.28 10.11 -2.34
C GLY A 180 -9.55 9.09 -3.44
N SER A 181 -10.82 8.68 -3.58
CA SER A 181 -11.23 7.72 -4.59
C SER A 181 -11.88 8.38 -5.81
N ALA A 182 -11.51 7.93 -7.01
CA ALA A 182 -12.20 8.29 -8.25
C ALA A 182 -13.33 7.30 -8.64
N ASN A 183 -13.54 6.27 -7.82
CA ASN A 183 -14.51 5.22 -8.09
C ASN A 183 -15.13 4.69 -6.76
N GLU A 184 -16.33 4.11 -6.83
CA GLU A 184 -17.05 3.58 -5.66
C GLU A 184 -17.08 2.04 -5.60
N ASN A 185 -16.63 1.38 -6.68
CA ASN A 185 -16.82 -0.05 -6.91
C ASN A 185 -15.55 -0.87 -6.73
N LEU A 186 -14.38 -0.23 -6.64
CA LEU A 186 -13.05 -0.82 -6.53
C LEU A 186 -12.25 -0.14 -5.41
N PRO A 187 -11.31 -0.85 -4.79
CA PRO A 187 -10.35 -0.27 -3.87
C PRO A 187 -9.59 0.87 -4.52
N THR A 188 -9.40 1.95 -3.79
CA THR A 188 -8.57 3.09 -4.25
C THR A 188 -7.11 2.70 -4.39
N PHE A 189 -6.64 1.72 -3.61
CA PHE A 189 -5.27 1.23 -3.63
C PHE A 189 -5.24 -0.28 -3.87
N VAL A 190 -4.77 -0.66 -5.06
CA VAL A 190 -4.64 -2.05 -5.51
C VAL A 190 -3.16 -2.43 -5.56
N VAL A 191 -2.85 -3.67 -5.18
CA VAL A 191 -1.49 -4.23 -5.22
C VAL A 191 -1.45 -5.44 -6.14
N LEU A 192 -0.61 -5.38 -7.17
CA LEU A 192 -0.33 -6.48 -8.08
C LEU A 192 1.05 -7.05 -7.76
N VAL A 193 1.10 -8.34 -7.43
CA VAL A 193 2.37 -9.04 -7.18
C VAL A 193 2.65 -9.91 -8.39
N ALA A 194 3.59 -9.49 -9.24
CA ALA A 194 3.99 -10.29 -10.40
C ALA A 194 4.67 -11.59 -9.95
N THR A 195 4.45 -12.66 -10.71
CA THR A 195 5.14 -13.94 -10.52
C THR A 195 6.61 -13.75 -10.90
N PRO A 196 7.56 -14.08 -10.00
CA PRO A 196 8.97 -13.89 -10.29
C PRO A 196 9.43 -14.86 -11.39
N THR A 197 10.30 -14.36 -12.27
CA THR A 197 10.92 -15.15 -13.35
C THR A 197 11.99 -16.11 -12.81
N ASN A 198 12.62 -15.77 -11.68
CA ASN A 198 13.55 -16.63 -10.94
C ASN A 198 12.97 -16.96 -9.55
N ARG A 199 12.89 -18.25 -9.22
CA ARG A 199 12.36 -18.74 -7.93
C ARG A 199 13.42 -19.31 -6.99
N GLU A 200 14.70 -19.34 -7.38
CA GLU A 200 15.78 -19.89 -6.55
C GLU A 200 16.02 -19.08 -5.27
N GLN A 201 15.80 -17.76 -5.34
CA GLN A 201 15.97 -16.82 -4.24
C GLN A 201 14.72 -15.96 -4.06
N GLU A 202 13.54 -16.57 -4.18
CA GLU A 202 12.27 -15.88 -4.02
C GLU A 202 12.14 -15.31 -2.60
N GLN A 203 11.93 -14.00 -2.52
CA GLN A 203 11.71 -13.31 -1.25
C GLN A 203 10.22 -13.32 -0.95
N ALA A 204 9.86 -13.66 0.29
CA ALA A 204 8.49 -13.61 0.74
C ALA A 204 8.02 -12.14 0.76
N ILE A 205 7.01 -11.84 -0.05
CA ILE A 205 6.37 -10.52 -0.06
C ILE A 205 5.17 -10.56 0.88
N SER A 206 5.21 -9.76 1.94
CA SER A 206 4.16 -9.72 2.96
C SER A 206 3.15 -8.60 2.71
N ALA A 207 1.87 -8.86 3.01
CA ALA A 207 0.84 -7.83 2.99
C ALA A 207 1.05 -6.67 3.98
N ARG A 208 1.97 -6.87 4.94
CA ARG A 208 2.41 -5.81 5.85
C ARG A 208 3.03 -4.61 5.11
N LEU A 209 3.57 -4.82 3.92
CA LEU A 209 4.21 -3.79 3.11
C LEU A 209 3.23 -2.76 2.52
N TRP A 210 1.93 -3.10 2.45
CA TRP A 210 0.87 -2.22 1.95
C TRP A 210 -0.24 -1.99 2.98
N SER A 211 0.12 -2.00 4.26
CA SER A 211 -0.80 -1.69 5.36
C SER A 211 -1.12 -0.19 5.43
N SER A 212 -2.34 0.13 5.88
CA SER A 212 -2.75 1.49 6.24
C SER A 212 -2.10 2.00 7.53
N GLY A 213 -1.47 1.13 8.33
CA GLY A 213 -0.91 1.51 9.63
C GLY A 213 -1.97 2.13 10.53
N TYR A 214 -1.73 3.38 10.96
CA TYR A 214 -2.68 4.16 11.76
C TYR A 214 -3.71 4.97 10.93
N LEU A 215 -3.66 4.91 9.60
CA LEU A 215 -4.74 5.45 8.77
C LEU A 215 -5.96 4.50 8.80
N PRO A 216 -7.17 5.01 8.55
CA PRO A 216 -8.35 4.18 8.37
C PRO A 216 -8.10 3.00 7.42
N GLY A 217 -8.66 1.83 7.77
CA GLY A 217 -8.39 0.59 7.04
C GLY A 217 -8.91 0.58 5.60
N GLU A 218 -9.78 1.52 5.23
CA GLU A 218 -10.21 1.76 3.84
C GLU A 218 -9.04 2.15 2.91
N HIS A 219 -7.93 2.64 3.46
CA HIS A 219 -6.71 2.97 2.70
C HIS A 219 -5.68 1.84 2.64
N ALA A 220 -5.98 0.66 3.19
CA ALA A 220 -5.10 -0.49 3.09
C ALA A 220 -5.08 -1.03 1.64
N GLY A 221 -3.93 -1.53 1.21
CA GLY A 221 -3.79 -2.10 -0.13
C GLY A 221 -4.56 -3.41 -0.27
N VAL A 222 -5.35 -3.53 -1.33
CA VAL A 222 -6.04 -4.77 -1.69
C VAL A 222 -5.22 -5.49 -2.76
N SER A 223 -4.68 -6.64 -2.40
CA SER A 223 -3.89 -7.43 -3.34
C SER A 223 -4.79 -8.19 -4.31
N PHE A 224 -4.56 -8.02 -5.60
CA PHE A 224 -5.16 -8.89 -6.61
C PHE A 224 -4.20 -10.00 -6.97
N ARG A 225 -4.75 -11.20 -7.07
CA ARG A 225 -4.03 -12.38 -7.51
C ARG A 225 -3.69 -12.25 -8.98
N SER A 226 -2.45 -12.60 -9.26
CA SER A 226 -1.85 -12.63 -10.58
C SER A 226 -2.36 -13.80 -11.44
N LYS A 227 -3.09 -14.77 -10.84
CA LYS A 227 -3.65 -15.94 -11.55
C LYS A 227 -4.95 -16.42 -10.92
N GLY A 228 -5.89 -16.83 -11.78
CA GLY A 228 -7.21 -17.31 -11.39
C GLY A 228 -8.11 -16.14 -11.02
N ASP A 229 -9.00 -16.34 -10.05
CA ASP A 229 -9.82 -15.23 -9.52
C ASP A 229 -8.91 -14.16 -8.90
N PRO A 230 -8.94 -12.91 -9.41
CA PRO A 230 -8.13 -11.80 -8.91
C PRO A 230 -8.37 -11.56 -7.42
N ILE A 231 -9.60 -11.81 -6.95
CA ILE A 231 -9.94 -11.80 -5.53
C ILE A 231 -10.59 -13.12 -5.19
N LEU A 232 -10.05 -13.81 -4.19
CA LEU A 232 -10.56 -15.09 -3.76
C LEU A 232 -12.02 -14.97 -3.28
N TYR A 233 -12.84 -15.93 -3.70
CA TYR A 233 -14.24 -16.06 -3.28
C TYR A 233 -15.11 -14.84 -3.63
N ILE A 234 -14.65 -14.02 -4.56
CA ILE A 234 -15.45 -12.92 -5.09
C ILE A 234 -16.63 -13.44 -5.88
N ASN A 235 -16.46 -14.49 -6.67
CA ASN A 235 -17.58 -15.11 -7.38
C ASN A 235 -18.42 -15.97 -6.45
N ASN A 236 -19.70 -16.13 -6.79
CA ASN A 236 -20.59 -17.05 -6.08
C ASN A 236 -20.26 -18.49 -6.45
N PRO A 237 -20.22 -19.43 -5.48
CA PRO A 237 -20.07 -20.84 -5.79
C PRO A 237 -21.17 -21.30 -6.76
N PRO A 238 -20.90 -22.29 -7.64
CA PRO A 238 -21.92 -22.82 -8.54
C PRO A 238 -23.19 -23.21 -7.80
N GLY A 239 -24.34 -22.68 -8.26
CA GLY A 239 -25.65 -22.95 -7.66
C GLY A 239 -26.07 -22.02 -6.52
N VAL A 240 -25.24 -21.03 -6.13
CA VAL A 240 -25.60 -20.00 -5.15
C VAL A 240 -26.08 -18.73 -5.86
N PRO A 241 -27.36 -18.34 -5.74
CA PRO A 241 -27.85 -17.10 -6.33
C PRO A 241 -27.30 -15.86 -5.65
N ASP A 242 -27.09 -14.78 -6.40
CA ASP A 242 -26.61 -13.48 -5.90
C ASP A 242 -27.49 -12.93 -4.77
N SER A 243 -28.80 -13.17 -4.84
CA SER A 243 -29.76 -12.75 -3.82
C SER A 243 -29.50 -13.38 -2.45
N VAL A 244 -29.02 -14.63 -2.42
CA VAL A 244 -28.66 -15.33 -1.17
C VAL A 244 -27.44 -14.66 -0.55
N ARG A 245 -26.42 -14.34 -1.36
CA ARG A 245 -25.22 -13.69 -0.86
C ARG A 245 -25.48 -12.27 -0.39
N LYS A 246 -26.26 -11.50 -1.16
CA LYS A 246 -26.70 -10.16 -0.76
C LYS A 246 -27.37 -10.21 0.62
N ARG A 247 -28.30 -11.15 0.84
CA ARG A 247 -28.96 -11.33 2.14
C ARG A 247 -27.98 -11.69 3.26
N THR A 248 -26.96 -12.52 2.99
CA THR A 248 -25.90 -12.83 3.97
C THR A 248 -25.09 -11.59 4.33
N ILE A 249 -24.70 -10.78 3.34
CA ILE A 249 -23.94 -9.54 3.57
C ILE A 249 -24.80 -8.52 4.31
N ASP A 250 -26.06 -8.32 3.91
CA ASP A 250 -27.01 -7.43 4.59
C ASP A 250 -27.17 -7.83 6.08
N GLY A 251 -27.29 -9.13 6.36
CA GLY A 251 -27.38 -9.66 7.73
C GLY A 251 -26.08 -9.48 8.54
N LEU A 252 -24.92 -9.72 7.95
CA LEU A 252 -23.62 -9.47 8.59
C LEU A 252 -23.43 -7.98 8.88
N ASN A 253 -23.81 -7.10 7.96
CA ASN A 253 -23.73 -5.67 8.15
C ASN A 253 -24.67 -5.20 9.26
N ALA A 254 -25.89 -5.75 9.36
CA ALA A 254 -26.78 -5.46 10.48
C ALA A 254 -26.17 -5.86 11.84
N LEU A 255 -25.48 -7.02 11.91
CA LEU A 255 -24.79 -7.45 13.13
C LEU A 255 -23.58 -6.56 13.46
N ASN A 256 -22.80 -6.18 12.45
CA ASN A 256 -21.68 -5.27 12.63
C ASN A 256 -22.15 -3.88 13.06
N GLU A 257 -23.28 -3.40 12.53
CA GLU A 257 -23.87 -2.12 12.91
C GLU A 257 -24.30 -2.12 14.39
N LEU A 258 -24.89 -3.22 14.88
CA LEU A 258 -25.19 -3.39 16.31
C LEU A 258 -23.92 -3.35 17.17
N ASN A 259 -22.84 -4.03 16.74
CA ASN A 259 -21.55 -3.98 17.43
C ASN A 259 -20.94 -2.57 17.40
N TYR A 260 -21.03 -1.87 16.27
CA TYR A 260 -20.53 -0.51 16.13
C TYR A 260 -21.28 0.46 17.04
N GLN A 261 -22.61 0.35 17.13
CA GLN A 261 -23.42 1.15 18.04
C GLN A 261 -23.06 0.90 19.52
N GLN A 262 -22.63 -0.31 19.85
CA GLN A 262 -22.25 -0.67 21.22
C GLN A 262 -20.84 -0.21 21.59
N PHE A 263 -19.86 -0.37 20.70
CA PHE A 263 -18.44 -0.19 21.02
C PHE A 263 -17.77 1.00 20.31
N ALA A 264 -18.40 1.55 19.27
CA ALA A 264 -17.87 2.62 18.41
C ALA A 264 -16.45 2.35 17.88
N ASP A 265 -16.14 1.07 17.61
CA ASP A 265 -14.84 0.65 17.09
C ASP A 265 -14.73 0.95 15.57
N PRO A 266 -13.78 1.80 15.14
CA PRO A 266 -13.55 2.12 13.73
C PRO A 266 -13.23 0.90 12.85
N GLU A 267 -12.68 -0.19 13.40
CA GLU A 267 -12.45 -1.41 12.64
C GLU A 267 -13.78 -2.05 12.21
N THR A 268 -14.83 -1.94 13.02
CA THR A 268 -16.14 -2.52 12.71
C THR A 268 -16.77 -1.78 11.52
N ALA A 269 -16.68 -0.44 11.49
CA ALA A 269 -17.11 0.36 10.34
C ALA A 269 -16.31 0.01 9.07
N THR A 270 -14.99 -0.17 9.20
CA THR A 270 -14.13 -0.61 8.09
C THR A 270 -14.57 -1.97 7.54
N ARG A 271 -14.92 -2.93 8.40
CA ARG A 271 -15.38 -4.26 7.98
C ARG A 271 -16.70 -4.19 7.20
N ILE A 272 -17.65 -3.37 7.63
CA ILE A 272 -18.92 -3.15 6.91
C ILE A 272 -18.62 -2.67 5.48
N GLN A 273 -17.81 -1.62 5.36
CA GLN A 273 -17.43 -1.05 4.06
C GLN A 273 -16.70 -2.07 3.17
N GLN A 274 -15.80 -2.88 3.74
CA GLN A 274 -15.07 -3.91 3.01
C GLN A 274 -16.00 -5.01 2.48
N TYR A 275 -17.00 -5.44 3.24
CA TYR A 275 -17.98 -6.43 2.77
C TYR A 275 -18.84 -5.90 1.63
N GLU A 276 -19.30 -4.65 1.73
CA GLU A 276 -20.07 -4.02 0.66
C GLU A 276 -19.24 -3.79 -0.60
N MET A 277 -17.98 -3.33 -0.44
CA MET A 277 -17.05 -3.20 -1.54
C MET A 277 -16.82 -4.54 -2.22
N ALA A 278 -16.55 -5.61 -1.46
CA ALA A 278 -16.37 -6.95 -2.00
C ALA A 278 -17.59 -7.42 -2.83
N PHE A 279 -18.81 -7.08 -2.41
CA PHE A 279 -20.03 -7.35 -3.18
C PHE A 279 -20.08 -6.55 -4.49
N ARG A 280 -19.80 -5.23 -4.46
CA ARG A 280 -19.77 -4.40 -5.67
C ARG A 280 -18.71 -4.85 -6.66
N MET A 281 -17.55 -5.27 -6.15
CA MET A 281 -16.45 -5.77 -6.97
C MET A 281 -16.81 -7.03 -7.75
N GLN A 282 -17.80 -7.83 -7.33
CA GLN A 282 -18.24 -9.04 -8.06
C GLN A 282 -18.64 -8.73 -9.50
N ALA A 283 -19.32 -7.60 -9.71
CA ALA A 283 -19.74 -7.18 -11.04
C ALA A 283 -18.61 -6.53 -11.86
N SER A 284 -17.67 -5.85 -11.20
CA SER A 284 -16.66 -5.02 -11.87
C SER A 284 -15.32 -5.71 -12.14
N VAL A 285 -14.92 -6.70 -11.33
CA VAL A 285 -13.60 -7.35 -11.44
C VAL A 285 -13.42 -8.16 -12.73
N PRO A 286 -14.41 -8.94 -13.23
CA PRO A 286 -14.24 -9.69 -14.48
C PRO A 286 -13.91 -8.80 -15.68
N GLU A 287 -14.55 -7.63 -15.78
CA GLU A 287 -14.26 -6.66 -16.84
C GLU A 287 -12.88 -6.01 -16.65
N LEU A 288 -12.49 -5.71 -15.41
CA LEU A 288 -11.22 -5.04 -15.09
C LEU A 288 -9.99 -5.86 -15.52
N THR A 289 -10.06 -7.18 -15.42
CA THR A 289 -8.94 -8.07 -15.79
C THR A 289 -9.03 -8.61 -17.22
N ASP A 290 -10.04 -8.18 -17.98
CA ASP A 290 -10.23 -8.62 -19.36
C ASP A 290 -9.40 -7.78 -20.34
N LEU A 291 -8.23 -8.31 -20.70
CA LEU A 291 -7.36 -7.72 -21.70
C LEU A 291 -7.74 -8.09 -23.14
N SER A 292 -8.85 -8.80 -23.38
CA SER A 292 -9.24 -9.23 -24.73
C SER A 292 -9.60 -8.07 -25.67
N LYS A 293 -9.97 -6.92 -25.10
CA LYS A 293 -10.30 -5.69 -25.84
C LYS A 293 -9.08 -4.84 -26.21
N GLU A 294 -7.90 -5.17 -25.68
CA GLU A 294 -6.67 -4.44 -25.96
C GLU A 294 -6.18 -4.68 -27.39
N SER A 295 -5.57 -3.65 -27.98
CA SER A 295 -5.08 -3.73 -29.35
C SER A 295 -3.84 -4.63 -29.46
N GLU A 296 -3.67 -5.31 -30.60
CA GLU A 296 -2.45 -6.08 -30.89
C GLU A 296 -1.18 -5.20 -30.85
N ALA A 297 -1.30 -3.92 -31.20
CA ALA A 297 -0.20 -2.97 -31.09
C ALA A 297 0.22 -2.73 -29.63
N THR A 298 -0.75 -2.58 -28.72
CA THR A 298 -0.51 -2.49 -27.28
C THR A 298 0.15 -3.77 -26.78
N MET A 299 -0.42 -4.93 -27.10
CA MET A 299 0.12 -6.22 -26.68
C MET A 299 1.58 -6.42 -27.12
N LYS A 300 1.89 -6.05 -28.37
CA LYS A 300 3.25 -6.11 -28.89
C LYS A 300 4.23 -5.19 -28.16
N LEU A 301 3.78 -4.02 -27.67
CA LEU A 301 4.61 -3.09 -26.91
C LEU A 301 5.10 -3.70 -25.58
N TYR A 302 4.23 -4.48 -24.92
CA TYR A 302 4.53 -5.14 -23.65
C TYR A 302 5.25 -6.50 -23.83
N GLY A 303 5.31 -7.02 -25.06
CA GLY A 303 5.96 -8.28 -25.39
C GLY A 303 5.14 -9.52 -25.04
N ASP A 304 5.60 -10.69 -25.45
CA ASP A 304 4.81 -11.94 -25.40
C ASP A 304 4.37 -12.34 -23.99
N ASP A 305 5.14 -11.96 -22.97
CA ASP A 305 4.82 -12.24 -21.57
C ASP A 305 3.56 -11.53 -21.10
N VAL A 306 3.09 -10.47 -21.78
CA VAL A 306 1.83 -9.78 -21.44
C VAL A 306 0.62 -10.70 -21.50
N ARG A 307 0.69 -11.74 -22.36
CA ARG A 307 -0.37 -12.75 -22.53
C ARG A 307 -0.33 -13.84 -21.47
N LYS A 308 0.70 -13.86 -20.61
CA LYS A 308 0.84 -14.83 -19.51
C LYS A 308 0.28 -14.19 -18.25
N PRO A 309 -0.90 -14.62 -17.74
CA PRO A 309 -1.48 -14.05 -16.54
C PRO A 309 -0.49 -14.07 -15.37
N GLY A 310 -0.31 -12.91 -14.75
CA GLY A 310 0.54 -12.75 -13.59
C GLY A 310 2.02 -12.62 -13.87
N SER A 311 2.44 -12.52 -15.13
CA SER A 311 3.77 -12.02 -15.47
C SER A 311 3.89 -10.55 -15.07
N PHE A 312 5.13 -10.05 -15.04
CA PHE A 312 5.39 -8.62 -14.84
C PHE A 312 4.72 -7.77 -15.93
N ALA A 313 4.91 -8.13 -17.21
CA ALA A 313 4.32 -7.40 -18.33
C ALA A 313 2.79 -7.35 -18.25
N ASN A 314 2.15 -8.48 -17.92
CA ASN A 314 0.70 -8.56 -17.73
C ASN A 314 0.23 -7.67 -16.56
N SER A 315 0.94 -7.70 -15.44
CA SER A 315 0.61 -6.88 -14.27
C SER A 315 0.76 -5.38 -14.53
N VAL A 316 1.76 -4.97 -15.32
CA VAL A 316 1.94 -3.56 -15.70
C VAL A 316 0.86 -3.10 -16.69
N LEU A 317 0.45 -3.94 -17.65
CA LEU A 317 -0.65 -3.59 -18.55
C LEU A 317 -2.00 -3.47 -17.81
N MET A 318 -2.22 -4.27 -16.76
CA MET A 318 -3.43 -4.19 -15.94
C MET A 318 -3.51 -2.95 -15.04
N ALA A 319 -2.39 -2.28 -14.76
CA ALA A 319 -2.30 -1.14 -13.82
C ALA A 319 -2.64 0.20 -14.49
#